data_AF-A0A7X8VV65-F1
#
_entry.id   AF-A0A7X8VV65-F1
#
_cell.length_a   1.000
_cell.length_b   1.000
_cell.length_c   1.000
_cell.angle_alpha   90.00
_cell.angle_beta   90.00
_cell.angle_gamma   90.00
#
_symmetry.space_group_name_H-M   'P 1'
#
loop_
_entity.id
_entity.type
_entity.pdbx_description
1 polymer ?
#
loop_
_entity_poly.entity_id
_entity_poly.type
_entity_poly.pdbx_seq_one_letter_code
_entity_poly.pdbx_strand_id
1 'polypeptide(L)'
;MNNLARANISRIAGYVPGEQPRGQKFIKLNTNENPYPPAPEVGAALQSFSWQNLRLYSEPSALCVRQAASAEFSLPEEQIICGNGSD
;
A
#
# COMPACT_ATOMS: atom_id res chain seq x y z
N MET A 1 9.35 -16.43 -32.79
CA MET A 1 8.25 -16.14 -31.86
C MET A 1 7.85 -14.69 -32.06
N ASN A 2 6.60 -14.41 -32.38
CA ASN A 2 6.13 -13.02 -32.44
C ASN A 2 6.11 -12.47 -31.01
N ASN A 3 6.80 -11.35 -30.80
CA ASN A 3 6.72 -10.63 -29.54
C ASN A 3 5.31 -10.02 -29.44
N LEU A 4 4.47 -10.60 -28.58
CA LEU A 4 3.10 -10.15 -28.36
C LEU A 4 3.04 -8.85 -27.53
N ALA A 5 4.16 -8.42 -26.94
CA ALA A 5 4.21 -7.19 -26.17
C ALA A 5 4.34 -5.96 -27.09
N ARG A 6 3.66 -4.88 -26.70
CA ARG A 6 3.77 -3.58 -27.36
C ARG A 6 5.24 -3.13 -27.36
N ALA A 7 5.66 -2.44 -28.42
CA ALA A 7 7.06 -2.02 -28.61
C ALA A 7 7.63 -1.15 -27.47
N ASN A 8 6.80 -0.43 -26.71
CA ASN A 8 7.24 0.32 -25.53
C ASN A 8 7.51 -0.58 -24.32
N ILE A 9 6.72 -1.64 -24.13
CA ILE A 9 6.93 -2.62 -23.05
C ILE A 9 8.18 -3.45 -23.31
N SER A 10 8.42 -3.83 -24.57
CA SER A 10 9.62 -4.56 -24.95
C SER A 10 10.93 -3.75 -24.81
N ARG A 11 10.83 -2.43 -24.65
CA ARG A 11 11.99 -1.52 -24.55
C ARG A 11 12.21 -0.95 -23.15
N ILE A 12 11.23 -1.01 -22.25
CA ILE A 12 11.38 -0.48 -20.90
C ILE A 12 12.33 -1.40 -20.11
N ALA A 13 13.31 -0.80 -19.43
CA ALA A 13 14.09 -1.54 -18.45
C ALA A 13 13.19 -1.82 -17.24
N GLY A 14 13.15 -3.08 -16.79
CA GLY A 14 12.43 -3.44 -15.57
C GLY A 14 12.99 -2.71 -14.36
N TYR A 15 12.12 -2.41 -13.39
CA TYR A 15 12.56 -1.90 -12.10
C TYR A 15 13.53 -2.90 -11.45
N VAL A 16 14.69 -2.41 -11.00
CA VAL A 16 15.68 -3.20 -10.28
C VAL A 16 15.57 -2.82 -8.80
N PRO A 17 15.03 -3.70 -7.93
CA PRO A 17 14.96 -3.41 -6.50
C PRO A 17 16.37 -3.34 -5.91
N GLY A 18 16.51 -2.57 -4.83
CA GLY A 18 17.73 -2.56 -4.03
C GLY A 18 18.04 -3.93 -3.42
N GLU A 19 19.29 -4.14 -3.03
CA GLU A 19 19.72 -5.37 -2.36
C GLU A 19 18.89 -5.62 -1.09
N GLN A 20 18.40 -6.85 -0.91
CA GLN A 20 17.73 -7.29 0.32
C GLN A 20 18.45 -8.53 0.90
N PRO A 21 19.27 -8.34 1.93
CA PRO A 21 20.05 -9.43 2.54
C PRO A 21 19.16 -10.57 3.08
N ARG A 22 19.65 -11.82 2.98
CA ARG A 22 18.96 -13.03 3.48
C ARG A 22 19.87 -13.88 4.39
N GLY A 23 19.28 -14.62 5.33
CA GLY A 23 19.97 -15.72 6.02
C GLY A 23 20.74 -15.40 7.30
N GLN A 24 20.75 -14.15 7.77
CA GLN A 24 21.36 -13.77 9.06
C GLN A 24 20.55 -12.66 9.75
N LYS A 25 20.92 -12.29 10.98
CA LYS A 25 20.32 -11.13 11.66
C LYS A 25 21.02 -9.86 11.17
N PHE A 26 20.25 -8.85 10.78
CA PHE A 26 20.77 -7.56 10.29
C PHE A 26 20.09 -6.41 11.02
N ILE A 27 20.74 -5.24 11.04
CA ILE A 27 20.07 -3.96 11.25
C ILE A 27 19.60 -3.48 9.88
N LYS A 28 18.29 -3.50 9.62
CA LYS A 28 17.70 -3.18 8.32
C LYS A 28 17.45 -1.68 8.19
N LEU A 29 18.15 -1.01 7.27
CA LEU A 29 18.08 0.44 7.05
C LEU A 29 17.94 0.82 5.57
N ASN A 30 17.55 -0.12 4.69
CA ASN A 30 17.65 0.02 3.23
C ASN A 30 16.32 0.26 2.49
N THR A 31 15.16 0.28 3.18
CA THR A 31 13.84 0.42 2.55
C THR A 31 12.95 1.48 3.22
N ASN A 32 13.52 2.35 4.07
CA ASN A 32 12.81 3.43 4.77
C ASN A 32 11.59 2.99 5.60
N GLU A 33 11.58 1.74 6.08
CA GLU A 33 10.54 1.28 7.00
C GLU A 33 10.64 1.99 8.35
N ASN A 34 9.50 2.22 8.98
CA ASN A 34 9.47 2.79 10.33
C ASN A 34 10.03 1.75 11.33
N PRO A 35 10.95 2.14 12.25
CA PRO A 35 11.51 1.21 13.24
C PRO A 35 10.50 0.85 14.35
N TYR A 36 9.42 1.61 14.51
CA TYR A 36 8.39 1.39 15.52
C TYR A 36 7.19 0.61 14.95
N PRO A 37 6.45 -0.13 15.80
CA PRO A 37 5.17 -0.70 15.39
C PRO A 37 4.16 0.41 15.04
N PRO A 38 3.09 0.08 14.28
CA PRO A 38 1.99 1.01 14.05
C PRO A 38 1.28 1.38 15.36
N ALA A 39 0.41 2.39 15.29
CA ALA A 39 -0.42 2.78 16.43
C ALA A 39 -1.23 1.58 16.99
N PRO A 40 -1.35 1.41 18.32
CA PRO A 40 -2.05 0.27 18.93
C PRO A 40 -3.48 0.06 18.43
N GLU A 41 -4.17 1.15 18.06
CA GLU A 41 -5.52 1.16 17.52
C GLU A 41 -5.63 0.41 16.18
N VAL A 42 -4.56 0.41 15.37
CA VAL A 42 -4.50 -0.39 14.14
C VAL A 42 -4.54 -1.87 14.48
N GLY A 43 -3.80 -2.30 15.50
CA GLY A 43 -3.83 -3.68 15.98
C GLY A 43 -5.21 -4.10 16.50
N ALA A 44 -5.86 -3.23 17.27
CA ALA A 44 -7.22 -3.47 17.77
C ALA A 44 -8.26 -3.56 16.64
N ALA A 45 -8.17 -2.69 15.63
CA ALA A 45 -9.05 -2.73 14.45
C ALA A 45 -8.91 -4.05 13.68
N LEU A 46 -7.67 -4.53 13.48
CA LEU A 46 -7.42 -5.81 12.81
C LEU A 46 -7.94 -7.00 13.62
N GLN A 47 -7.80 -6.99 14.95
CA GLN A 47 -8.28 -8.07 15.82
C GLN A 47 -9.82 -8.14 15.90
N SER A 48 -10.49 -6.98 15.82
CA SER A 48 -11.95 -6.89 15.85
C SER A 48 -12.61 -7.11 14.48
N PHE A 49 -11.82 -7.13 13.39
CA PHE A 49 -12.34 -7.35 12.05
C PHE A 49 -12.87 -8.79 11.85
N SER A 50 -14.14 -8.91 11.46
CA SER A 50 -14.77 -10.19 11.16
C SER A 50 -14.26 -10.76 9.83
N TRP A 51 -13.51 -11.86 9.89
CA TRP A 51 -13.00 -12.56 8.71
C TRP A 51 -14.10 -12.99 7.73
N GLN A 52 -15.32 -13.21 8.21
CA GLN A 52 -16.46 -13.53 7.36
C GLN A 52 -16.72 -12.42 6.33
N ASN A 53 -16.40 -11.16 6.64
CA ASN A 53 -16.58 -10.03 5.73
C ASN A 53 -15.62 -10.07 4.52
N LEU A 54 -14.55 -10.86 4.56
CA LEU A 54 -13.63 -11.03 3.42
C LEU A 54 -14.31 -11.68 2.19
N ARG A 55 -15.51 -12.26 2.35
CA ARG A 55 -16.33 -12.73 1.22
C ARG A 55 -16.97 -11.59 0.42
N LEU A 56 -16.95 -10.37 0.96
CA LEU A 56 -17.54 -9.18 0.36
C LEU A 56 -16.44 -8.32 -0.25
N TYR A 57 -16.76 -7.62 -1.33
CA TYR A 57 -15.92 -6.53 -1.79
C TYR A 57 -15.86 -5.42 -0.74
N SER A 58 -14.72 -4.73 -0.66
CA SER A 58 -14.59 -3.49 0.10
C SER A 58 -15.49 -2.40 -0.48
N GLU A 59 -15.74 -1.35 0.30
CA GLU A 59 -16.40 -0.16 -0.22
C GLU A 59 -15.52 0.45 -1.33
N PRO A 60 -16.05 0.65 -2.54
CA PRO A 60 -15.25 0.93 -3.73
C PRO A 60 -14.59 2.32 -3.74
N SER A 61 -15.12 3.30 -3.00
CA SER A 61 -14.60 4.67 -2.98
C SER A 61 -13.65 4.96 -1.82
N ALA A 62 -13.49 4.01 -0.89
CA ALA A 62 -12.79 4.17 0.39
C ALA A 62 -13.28 5.41 1.17
N LEU A 63 -14.60 5.66 1.17
CA LEU A 63 -15.23 6.88 1.70
C LEU A 63 -14.78 7.20 3.12
N CYS A 64 -14.74 6.20 4.01
CA CYS A 64 -14.34 6.41 5.40
C CYS A 64 -12.91 6.95 5.53
N VAL A 65 -11.99 6.49 4.67
CA VAL A 65 -10.58 6.96 4.65
C VAL A 65 -10.52 8.38 4.10
N ARG A 66 -11.26 8.66 3.02
CA ARG A 66 -11.31 10.00 2.42
C ARG A 66 -11.88 11.05 3.38
N GLN A 67 -12.92 10.71 4.13
CA GLN A 67 -13.51 11.58 5.15
C GLN A 67 -12.54 11.85 6.31
N ALA A 68 -11.85 10.81 6.81
CA ALA A 68 -10.85 10.98 7.85
C ALA A 68 -9.68 11.87 7.38
N ALA A 69 -9.18 11.64 6.16
CA ALA A 69 -8.13 12.45 5.56
C ALA A 69 -8.58 13.89 5.27
N SER A 70 -9.83 14.09 4.84
CA SER A 70 -10.43 15.41 4.63
C SER A 70 -10.40 16.24 5.91
N ALA A 71 -10.80 15.64 7.04
CA ALA A 71 -10.77 16.29 8.34
C ALA A 71 -9.34 16.61 8.81
N GLU A 72 -8.42 15.65 8.68
CA GLU A 72 -7.02 15.82 9.11
C GLU A 72 -6.29 16.90 8.31
N PHE A 73 -6.43 16.88 6.98
CA PHE A 73 -5.69 17.76 6.09
C PHE A 73 -6.45 19.04 5.72
N SER A 74 -7.69 19.21 6.19
CA SER A 74 -8.56 20.35 5.85
C SER A 74 -8.74 20.54 4.34
N LEU A 75 -8.92 19.42 3.61
CA LEU A 75 -9.13 19.39 2.16
C LEU A 75 -10.53 18.85 1.83
N PRO A 76 -11.19 19.34 0.77
CA PRO A 76 -12.44 18.75 0.29
C PRO A 76 -12.25 17.27 -0.06
N GLU A 77 -13.24 16.43 0.25
CA GLU A 77 -13.19 14.98 -0.03
C GLU A 77 -12.96 14.70 -1.53
N GLU A 78 -13.50 15.55 -2.41
CA GLU A 78 -13.37 15.47 -3.87
C GLU A 78 -11.93 15.63 -4.36
N GLN A 79 -11.04 16.17 -3.52
CA GLN A 79 -9.61 16.33 -3.80
C GLN A 79 -8.76 15.14 -3.31
N ILE A 80 -9.38 14.11 -2.72
CA ILE A 80 -8.69 12.97 -2.12
C ILE A 80 -9.09 11.70 -2.86
N ILE A 81 -8.09 10.92 -3.29
CA ILE A 81 -8.26 9.58 -3.87
C ILE A 81 -7.43 8.58 -3.07
N CYS A 82 -7.97 7.38 -2.85
CA CYS A 82 -7.25 6.29 -2.21
C CYS A 82 -6.66 5.34 -3.27
N GLY A 83 -5.36 5.05 -3.16
CA GLY A 83 -4.65 4.04 -3.93
C GLY A 83 -4.16 2.89 -3.05
N ASN A 84 -3.66 1.81 -3.65
CA ASN A 84 -3.09 0.67 -2.93
C ASN A 84 -1.56 0.83 -2.82
N GLY A 85 -1.12 1.82 -2.03
CA GLY A 85 0.26 2.30 -2.07
C GLY A 85 0.45 3.38 -3.13
N SER A 86 1.40 4.28 -2.89
CA SER A 86 1.69 5.41 -3.80
C SER A 86 2.79 5.12 -4.82
N ASP A 87 3.54 4.02 -4.61
CA ASP A 87 4.62 3.56 -5.49
C ASP A 87 4.06 2.76 -6.68
#